data_AF-A0A957Z4D4-F1
#
_entry.id   AF-A0A957Z4D4-F1
#
_cell.length_a   1.000
_cell.length_b   1.000
_cell.length_c   1.000
_cell.angle_alpha   90.00
_cell.angle_beta   90.00
_cell.angle_gamma   90.00
#
_symmetry.space_group_name_H-M   'P 1'
#
loop_
_entity.id
_entity.type
_entity.pdbx_description
1 polymer ?
#
loop_
_entity_poly.entity_id
_entity_poly.type
_entity_poly.pdbx_seq_one_letter_code
_entity_poly.pdbx_strand_id
1 'polypeptide(L)'
;LTVIDNHWKSKGGDETVNVVRRTAQAQHVASLAQEKLAQDPAANVVVLGDLNDYYGSAPVETLRTGVVPPLVHSYDFLPRQQRYTYIFNGASQVLDHILTTPDLAAQISEVRPIRINADFAYPLETDTGSVHHSSDHDPVLVRVQPGKAAWLGGNLRYPAILVTVVDQDGATLGQTVTDADGDFRVWNLTPGAVAVKLSAPEAVVPREQMLELLLQDGANDLAELLGAPIPFVHGATAAGAAAALFLPEAGTVAND
;
A
#
# COMPACT_ATOMS: atom_id res chain seq x y z
N LEU A 1 13.80 0.90 3.18
CA LEU A 1 13.14 1.66 2.10
C LEU A 1 13.61 3.10 2.21
N THR A 2 14.11 3.69 1.11
CA THR A 2 14.42 5.11 1.00
C THR A 2 13.53 5.72 -0.07
N VAL A 3 12.92 6.87 0.22
CA VAL A 3 12.09 7.63 -0.72
C VAL A 3 12.74 8.99 -0.94
N ILE A 4 12.98 9.34 -2.20
CA ILE A 4 13.53 10.62 -2.63
C ILE A 4 12.43 11.34 -3.41
N ASP A 5 11.78 12.29 -2.75
CA ASP A 5 10.72 13.12 -3.32
C ASP A 5 11.30 14.37 -3.99
N ASN A 6 10.77 14.74 -5.14
CA ASN A 6 11.34 15.75 -6.02
C ASN A 6 10.27 16.68 -6.60
N HIS A 7 10.65 17.94 -6.76
CA HIS A 7 9.96 18.88 -7.64
C HIS A 7 11.01 19.63 -8.45
N TRP A 8 11.16 19.30 -9.73
CA TRP A 8 12.24 19.83 -10.57
C TRP A 8 11.89 21.15 -11.25
N LYS A 9 12.90 21.81 -11.84
CA LYS A 9 12.69 23.10 -12.50
C LYS A 9 11.73 22.96 -13.68
N SER A 10 10.59 23.64 -13.62
CA SER A 10 9.60 23.67 -14.71
C SER A 10 10.16 24.09 -16.06
N LYS A 11 9.53 23.61 -17.15
CA LYS A 11 9.84 23.96 -18.54
C LYS A 11 9.48 25.41 -18.91
N GLY A 12 8.72 26.11 -18.07
CA GLY A 12 8.35 27.50 -18.29
C GLY A 12 9.58 28.43 -18.35
N GLY A 13 9.62 29.27 -19.40
CA GLY A 13 10.71 30.22 -19.67
C GLY A 13 11.68 29.70 -20.74
N ASP A 14 12.97 29.98 -20.56
CA ASP A 14 14.02 29.55 -21.48
C ASP A 14 14.39 28.07 -21.27
N GLU A 15 13.82 27.21 -22.10
CA GLU A 15 14.04 25.77 -22.02
C GLU A 15 15.48 25.36 -22.36
N THR A 16 16.25 26.18 -23.09
CA THR A 16 17.67 25.89 -23.37
C THR A 16 18.52 25.93 -22.09
N VAL A 17 18.08 26.71 -21.11
CA VAL A 17 18.69 26.78 -19.77
C VAL A 17 18.05 25.77 -18.82
N ASN A 18 16.72 25.64 -18.83
CA ASN A 18 16.01 24.82 -17.85
C ASN A 18 16.28 23.32 -18.04
N VAL A 19 16.44 22.84 -19.28
CA VAL A 19 16.78 21.43 -19.54
C VAL A 19 18.14 21.05 -18.94
N VAL A 20 19.12 21.96 -18.96
CA VAL A 20 20.44 21.75 -18.34
C VAL A 20 20.30 21.61 -16.83
N ARG A 21 19.46 22.46 -16.20
CA ARG A 21 19.17 22.39 -14.77
C ARG A 21 18.50 21.08 -14.38
N ARG A 22 17.45 20.67 -15.10
CA ARG A 22 16.78 19.39 -14.84
C ARG A 22 17.70 18.19 -15.06
N THR A 23 18.58 18.24 -16.06
CA THR A 23 19.58 17.19 -16.27
C THR A 23 20.54 17.08 -15.07
N ALA A 24 21.02 18.22 -14.55
CA ALA A 24 21.86 18.23 -13.35
C ALA A 24 21.11 17.74 -12.09
N GLN A 25 19.83 18.09 -11.95
CA GLN A 25 18.96 17.56 -10.89
C GLN A 25 18.84 16.04 -10.99
N ALA A 26 18.58 15.51 -12.19
CA ALA A 26 18.51 14.07 -12.45
C ALA A 26 19.81 13.33 -12.08
N GLN A 27 20.97 13.89 -12.48
CA GLN A 27 22.28 13.32 -12.16
C GLN A 27 22.55 13.27 -10.65
N HIS A 28 22.19 14.35 -9.94
CA HIS A 28 22.35 14.39 -8.49
C HIS A 28 21.45 13.38 -7.78
N VAL A 29 20.19 13.27 -8.18
CA VAL A 29 19.26 12.29 -7.60
C VAL A 29 19.71 10.85 -7.90
N ALA A 30 20.22 10.59 -9.11
CA ALA A 30 20.80 9.30 -9.46
C ALA A 30 22.02 8.98 -8.57
N SER A 31 22.89 9.94 -8.27
CA SER A 31 24.02 9.72 -7.36
C SER A 31 23.57 9.37 -5.95
N LEU A 32 22.54 10.05 -5.43
CA LEU A 32 21.96 9.73 -4.11
C LEU A 32 21.38 8.31 -4.07
N ALA A 33 20.67 7.89 -5.11
CA ALA A 33 20.16 6.52 -5.21
C ALA A 33 21.30 5.50 -5.29
N GLN A 34 22.34 5.79 -6.07
CA GLN A 34 23.52 4.95 -6.19
C GLN A 34 24.30 4.82 -4.87
N GLU A 35 24.41 5.89 -4.09
CA GLU A 35 25.04 5.88 -2.77
C GLU A 35 24.31 4.93 -1.81
N LYS A 36 22.97 4.87 -1.87
CA LYS A 36 22.18 3.92 -1.08
C LYS A 36 22.46 2.48 -1.48
N LEU A 37 22.51 2.21 -2.78
CA LEU A 37 22.83 0.87 -3.30
C LEU A 37 24.29 0.46 -3.03
N ALA A 38 25.22 1.42 -2.96
CA ALA A 38 26.61 1.15 -2.61
C ALA A 38 26.77 0.77 -1.13
N GLN A 39 25.92 1.30 -0.25
CA GLN A 39 25.88 0.96 1.18
C GLN A 39 25.20 -0.40 1.42
N ASP A 40 24.12 -0.67 0.68
CA ASP A 40 23.37 -1.90 0.73
C ASP A 40 22.87 -2.27 -0.68
N PRO A 41 23.46 -3.28 -1.33
CA PRO A 41 23.03 -3.71 -2.66
C PRO A 41 21.58 -4.19 -2.73
N ALA A 42 20.95 -4.55 -1.60
CA ALA A 42 19.54 -4.93 -1.50
C ALA A 42 18.62 -3.76 -1.10
N ALA A 43 19.14 -2.53 -1.07
CA ALA A 43 18.36 -1.36 -0.67
C ALA A 43 17.18 -1.12 -1.63
N ASN A 44 15.98 -1.04 -1.05
CA ASN A 44 14.81 -0.54 -1.76
C ASN A 44 14.82 0.98 -1.82
N VAL A 45 14.97 1.55 -3.02
CA VAL A 45 14.95 3.00 -3.26
C VAL A 45 13.80 3.36 -4.20
N VAL A 46 13.08 4.43 -3.87
CA VAL A 46 12.05 5.06 -4.70
C VAL A 46 12.48 6.49 -4.98
N VAL A 47 12.46 6.88 -6.24
CA VAL A 47 12.56 8.27 -6.67
C VAL A 47 11.21 8.66 -7.26
N LEU A 48 10.59 9.71 -6.73
CA LEU A 48 9.28 10.14 -7.17
C LEU A 48 9.12 11.66 -7.18
N GLY A 49 8.04 12.11 -7.82
CA GLY A 49 7.55 13.49 -7.77
C GLY A 49 7.34 14.09 -9.15
N ASP A 50 7.07 15.40 -9.19
CA ASP A 50 6.95 16.19 -10.41
C ASP A 50 8.36 16.50 -10.94
N LEU A 51 8.80 15.72 -11.92
CA LEU A 51 10.10 15.89 -12.55
C LEU A 51 10.07 16.96 -13.66
N ASN A 52 8.90 17.52 -13.97
CA ASN A 52 8.70 18.56 -14.96
C ASN A 52 9.30 18.21 -16.34
N ASP A 53 9.37 16.93 -16.68
CA ASP A 53 9.88 16.47 -17.98
C ASP A 53 9.18 15.20 -18.44
N TYR A 54 9.24 14.90 -19.73
CA TYR A 54 8.46 13.82 -20.31
C TYR A 54 9.07 12.45 -20.03
N TYR A 55 8.23 11.40 -20.05
CA TYR A 55 8.62 10.00 -19.79
C TYR A 55 9.91 9.54 -20.50
N GLY A 56 10.11 9.90 -21.78
CA GLY A 56 11.31 9.53 -22.55
C GLY A 56 12.31 10.67 -22.73
N SER A 57 12.27 11.69 -21.88
CA SER A 57 13.15 12.85 -21.95
C SER A 57 14.56 12.53 -21.44
N ALA A 58 15.55 13.32 -21.86
CA ALA A 58 16.93 13.12 -21.44
C ALA A 58 17.13 13.18 -19.90
N PRO A 59 16.49 14.10 -19.14
CA PRO A 59 16.60 14.08 -17.67
C PRO A 59 16.02 12.80 -17.04
N VAL A 60 14.85 12.34 -17.48
CA VAL A 60 14.22 11.12 -16.93
C VAL A 60 15.03 9.87 -17.29
N GLU A 61 15.55 9.77 -18.53
CA GLU A 61 16.45 8.67 -18.90
C GLU A 61 17.78 8.74 -18.14
N THR A 62 18.33 9.94 -17.90
CA THR A 62 19.54 10.11 -17.08
C THR A 62 19.34 9.59 -15.67
N LEU A 63 18.18 9.88 -15.05
CA LEU A 63 17.82 9.33 -13.75
C LEU A 63 17.69 7.80 -13.81
N ARG A 64 17.04 7.27 -14.84
CA ARG A 64 16.80 5.83 -15.02
C ARG A 64 18.10 5.04 -15.16
N THR A 65 19.00 5.49 -16.03
CA THR A 65 20.21 4.75 -16.41
C THR A 65 21.48 5.20 -15.67
N GLY A 66 21.41 6.29 -14.91
CA GLY A 66 22.52 6.80 -14.09
C GLY A 66 22.78 6.02 -12.81
N VAL A 67 21.97 4.99 -12.54
CA VAL A 67 22.06 4.09 -11.39
C VAL A 67 22.35 2.67 -11.89
N VAL A 68 23.14 1.90 -11.14
CA VAL A 68 23.47 0.50 -11.42
C VAL A 68 23.07 -0.36 -10.21
N PRO A 69 22.12 -1.30 -10.38
CA PRO A 69 21.33 -1.55 -11.60
C PRO A 69 20.39 -0.38 -11.94
N PRO A 70 19.97 -0.22 -13.22
CA PRO A 70 19.04 0.85 -13.62
C PRO A 70 17.74 0.80 -12.81
N LEU A 71 17.21 1.98 -12.50
CA LEU A 71 15.89 2.08 -11.89
C LEU A 71 14.82 1.66 -12.92
N VAL A 72 13.74 1.06 -12.43
CA VAL A 72 12.57 0.66 -13.24
C VAL A 72 11.52 1.75 -13.11
N HIS A 73 10.97 2.21 -14.24
CA HIS A 73 9.93 3.24 -14.22
C HIS A 73 8.55 2.59 -14.12
N SER A 74 7.73 2.99 -13.15
CA SER A 74 6.40 2.39 -12.94
C SER A 74 5.47 2.48 -14.16
N TYR A 75 5.66 3.44 -15.06
CA TYR A 75 4.88 3.53 -16.29
C TYR A 75 5.25 2.49 -17.36
N ASP A 76 6.33 1.75 -17.17
CA ASP A 76 6.66 0.59 -18.01
C ASP A 76 5.55 -0.49 -17.91
N PHE A 77 4.82 -0.52 -16.80
CA PHE A 77 3.68 -1.43 -16.56
C PHE A 77 2.35 -0.90 -17.13
N LEU A 78 2.31 0.29 -17.75
CA LEU A 78 1.09 0.89 -18.28
C LEU A 78 1.10 0.99 -19.81
N PRO A 79 -0.07 0.86 -20.48
CA PRO A 79 -0.24 1.28 -21.86
C PRO A 79 0.09 2.77 -22.03
N ARG A 80 0.65 3.15 -23.18
CA ARG A 80 1.10 4.54 -23.45
C ARG A 80 0.01 5.59 -23.17
N GLN A 81 -1.24 5.29 -23.53
CA GLN A 81 -2.38 6.20 -23.39
C GLN A 81 -2.76 6.48 -21.93
N GLN A 82 -2.29 5.66 -20.98
CA GLN A 82 -2.65 5.77 -19.56
C GLN A 82 -1.59 6.48 -18.72
N ARG A 83 -0.47 6.93 -19.31
CA ARG A 83 0.71 7.40 -18.55
C ARG A 83 0.67 8.88 -18.15
N TYR A 84 -0.29 9.66 -18.62
CA TYR A 84 -0.34 11.10 -18.36
C TYR A 84 -0.87 11.41 -16.97
N THR A 85 -0.49 12.57 -16.44
CA THR A 85 -1.00 13.12 -15.19
C THR A 85 -1.43 14.58 -15.32
N TYR A 86 -1.12 15.22 -16.45
CA TYR A 86 -1.33 16.64 -16.65
C TYR A 86 -1.86 16.91 -18.06
N ILE A 87 -2.70 17.93 -18.25
CA ILE A 87 -3.14 18.40 -19.56
C ILE A 87 -2.78 19.88 -19.71
N PHE A 88 -2.01 20.21 -20.75
CA PHE A 88 -1.64 21.59 -21.06
C PHE A 88 -1.89 21.88 -22.53
N ASN A 89 -2.64 22.95 -22.80
CA ASN A 89 -3.05 23.36 -24.15
C ASN A 89 -3.64 22.20 -24.99
N GLY A 90 -4.43 21.33 -24.34
CA GLY A 90 -5.07 20.18 -24.97
C GLY A 90 -4.16 18.97 -25.20
N ALA A 91 -2.90 19.01 -24.76
CA ALA A 91 -1.98 17.87 -24.85
C ALA A 91 -1.83 17.19 -23.47
N SER A 92 -2.03 15.87 -23.43
CA SER A 92 -1.73 15.04 -22.27
C SER A 92 -0.23 14.88 -22.09
N GLN A 93 0.26 15.11 -20.87
CA GLN A 93 1.67 15.12 -20.52
C GLN A 93 1.94 14.22 -19.32
N VAL A 94 3.14 13.62 -19.35
CA VAL A 94 3.69 12.86 -18.23
C VAL A 94 4.70 13.75 -17.54
N LEU A 95 4.40 14.23 -16.34
CA LEU A 95 5.31 15.07 -15.54
C LEU A 95 5.60 14.48 -14.16
N ASP A 96 4.69 13.67 -13.63
CA ASP A 96 4.85 12.98 -12.35
C ASP A 96 5.36 11.56 -12.60
N HIS A 97 6.50 11.24 -11.98
CA HIS A 97 7.18 9.98 -12.18
C HIS A 97 7.38 9.24 -10.88
N ILE A 98 7.41 7.91 -10.98
CA ILE A 98 7.85 7.02 -9.90
C ILE A 98 8.80 6.01 -10.55
N LEU A 99 10.02 5.95 -10.04
CA LEU A 99 11.07 5.01 -10.42
C LEU A 99 11.55 4.27 -9.17
N THR A 100 11.76 2.97 -9.28
CA THR A 100 12.13 2.11 -8.14
C THR A 100 13.30 1.21 -8.47
N THR A 101 14.01 0.72 -7.46
CA THR A 101 15.00 -0.35 -7.66
C THR A 101 14.32 -1.62 -8.21
N PRO A 102 15.04 -2.47 -8.98
CA PRO A 102 14.45 -3.65 -9.60
C PRO A 102 13.76 -4.61 -8.63
N ASP A 103 14.33 -4.84 -7.45
CA ASP A 103 13.76 -5.75 -6.44
C ASP A 103 12.41 -5.25 -5.91
N LEU A 104 12.26 -3.93 -5.74
CA LEU A 104 10.98 -3.32 -5.37
C LEU A 104 10.01 -3.31 -6.55
N ALA A 105 10.50 -3.08 -7.76
CA ALA A 105 9.69 -3.07 -8.98
C ALA A 105 9.03 -4.44 -9.23
N ALA A 106 9.74 -5.53 -8.94
CA ALA A 106 9.22 -6.90 -9.05
C ALA A 106 8.05 -7.19 -8.10
N GLN A 107 7.87 -6.35 -7.08
CA GLN A 107 6.81 -6.46 -6.07
C GLN A 107 5.64 -5.50 -6.35
N ILE A 108 5.67 -4.74 -7.45
CA ILE A 108 4.58 -3.85 -7.82
C ILE A 108 3.40 -4.69 -8.31
N SER A 109 2.25 -4.55 -7.63
CA SER A 109 1.00 -5.22 -7.99
C SER A 109 0.01 -4.31 -8.71
N GLU A 110 0.18 -2.99 -8.60
CA GLU A 110 -0.69 -2.01 -9.25
C GLU A 110 0.08 -0.72 -9.54
N VAL A 111 -0.11 -0.16 -10.73
CA VAL A 111 0.25 1.22 -11.06
C VAL A 111 -0.99 1.90 -11.62
N ARG A 112 -1.34 3.07 -11.12
CA ARG A 112 -2.54 3.79 -11.57
C ARG A 112 -2.43 5.29 -11.33
N PRO A 113 -2.36 6.12 -12.37
CA PRO A 113 -2.78 7.51 -12.29
C PRO A 113 -4.26 7.58 -11.92
N ILE A 114 -4.57 8.27 -10.83
CA ILE A 114 -5.93 8.43 -10.30
C ILE A 114 -6.57 9.60 -11.04
N ARG A 115 -7.49 9.27 -11.96
CA ARG A 115 -8.19 10.22 -12.84
C ARG A 115 -9.24 11.02 -12.08
N ILE A 116 -8.80 12.04 -11.35
CA ILE A 116 -9.69 12.96 -10.61
C ILE A 116 -9.43 14.42 -10.96
N ASN A 117 -8.33 14.74 -11.63
CA ASN A 117 -7.88 16.11 -11.80
C ASN A 117 -7.80 16.51 -13.28
N ALA A 118 -6.85 15.93 -14.02
CA ALA A 118 -6.47 16.43 -15.35
C ALA A 118 -7.63 16.38 -16.37
N ASP A 119 -8.52 15.39 -16.25
CA ASP A 119 -9.65 15.19 -17.15
C ASP A 119 -10.90 16.02 -16.78
N PHE A 120 -10.87 16.70 -15.63
CA PHE A 120 -11.99 17.52 -15.14
C PHE A 120 -11.77 18.98 -15.52
N ALA A 121 -12.86 19.70 -15.77
CA ALA A 121 -12.78 21.13 -16.07
C ALA A 121 -12.35 21.94 -14.84
N TYR A 122 -11.61 23.03 -15.08
CA TYR A 122 -11.28 23.98 -14.03
C TYR A 122 -12.58 24.51 -13.38
N PRO A 123 -12.73 24.42 -12.06
CA PRO A 123 -13.96 24.83 -11.41
C PRO A 123 -14.07 26.36 -11.42
N LEU A 124 -15.27 26.90 -11.64
CA LEU A 124 -15.51 28.34 -11.64
C LEU A 124 -15.31 28.96 -10.25
N GLU A 125 -15.54 28.17 -9.20
CA GLU A 125 -15.38 28.53 -7.80
C GLU A 125 -14.75 27.35 -7.04
N THR A 126 -14.05 27.62 -5.95
CA THR A 126 -13.49 26.54 -5.10
C THR A 126 -14.61 25.72 -4.47
N ASP A 127 -14.67 24.43 -4.81
CA ASP A 127 -15.61 23.47 -4.20
C ASP A 127 -14.86 22.52 -3.26
N THR A 128 -14.97 22.76 -1.95
CA THR A 128 -14.34 21.90 -0.94
C THR A 128 -15.08 20.57 -0.72
N GLY A 129 -16.26 20.39 -1.32
CA GLY A 129 -17.02 19.14 -1.28
C GLY A 129 -16.66 18.16 -2.40
N SER A 130 -15.90 18.61 -3.40
CA SER A 130 -15.47 17.80 -4.54
C SER A 130 -14.01 17.39 -4.43
N VAL A 131 -13.72 16.14 -4.81
CA VAL A 131 -12.35 15.66 -5.01
C VAL A 131 -11.82 15.96 -6.41
N HIS A 132 -12.72 16.32 -7.35
CA HIS A 132 -12.36 16.54 -8.74
C HIS A 132 -11.71 17.90 -8.98
N HIS A 133 -10.65 17.94 -9.79
CA HIS A 133 -9.85 19.11 -10.13
C HIS A 133 -9.38 19.90 -8.89
N SER A 134 -9.06 19.18 -7.82
CA SER A 134 -8.43 19.72 -6.60
C SER A 134 -6.94 20.06 -6.80
N SER A 135 -6.36 19.53 -7.88
CA SER A 135 -5.06 19.87 -8.46
C SER A 135 -5.19 19.86 -9.99
N ASP A 136 -4.24 20.46 -10.69
CA ASP A 136 -4.06 20.33 -12.14
C ASP A 136 -3.35 19.03 -12.55
N HIS A 137 -2.79 18.29 -11.59
CA HIS A 137 -2.14 16.99 -11.78
C HIS A 137 -2.97 15.84 -11.18
N ASP A 138 -3.09 14.72 -11.89
CA ASP A 138 -3.60 13.46 -11.33
C ASP A 138 -2.55 12.83 -10.39
N PRO A 139 -2.94 12.38 -9.19
CA PRO A 139 -2.06 11.61 -8.32
C PRO A 139 -1.65 10.28 -8.97
N VAL A 140 -0.44 9.81 -8.70
CA VAL A 140 0.03 8.49 -9.18
C VAL A 140 0.10 7.51 -8.01
N LEU A 141 -0.65 6.41 -8.11
CA LEU A 141 -0.61 5.30 -7.16
C LEU A 141 0.31 4.20 -7.67
N VAL A 142 1.22 3.75 -6.83
CA VAL A 142 1.95 2.49 -6.99
C VAL A 142 1.70 1.64 -5.74
N ARG A 143 1.14 0.46 -5.93
CA ARG A 143 0.96 -0.52 -4.87
C ARG A 143 2.08 -1.54 -4.95
N VAL A 144 2.77 -1.70 -3.83
CA VAL A 144 3.78 -2.75 -3.65
C VAL A 144 3.18 -3.82 -2.74
N GLN A 145 3.34 -5.08 -3.13
CA GLN A 145 3.07 -6.24 -2.31
C GLN A 145 4.41 -6.90 -1.96
N PRO A 146 4.96 -6.62 -0.76
CA PRO A 146 6.27 -7.13 -0.42
C PRO A 146 6.27 -8.66 -0.40
N GLY A 147 7.06 -9.27 -1.29
CA GLY A 147 7.30 -10.70 -1.24
C GLY A 147 7.98 -11.07 0.08
N LYS A 148 7.70 -12.26 0.61
CA LYS A 148 8.24 -12.77 1.90
C LYS A 148 7.77 -12.05 3.15
N ALA A 149 6.78 -11.17 3.07
CA ALA A 149 6.11 -10.61 4.24
C ALA A 149 4.64 -11.01 4.20
N ALA A 150 4.12 -11.55 5.30
CA ALA A 150 2.72 -11.86 5.49
C ALA A 150 2.14 -10.99 6.61
N TRP A 151 0.84 -10.78 6.55
CA TRP A 151 0.05 -10.42 7.71
C TRP A 151 -1.20 -11.30 7.74
N LEU A 152 -1.58 -11.70 8.95
CA LEU A 152 -2.80 -12.45 9.22
C LEU A 152 -3.82 -11.49 9.82
N GLY A 153 -5.04 -11.50 9.31
CA GLY A 153 -6.14 -10.79 9.95
C GLY A 153 -7.47 -11.50 9.73
N GLY A 154 -8.51 -10.85 10.19
CA GLY A 154 -9.88 -11.32 10.04
C GLY A 154 -10.74 -10.82 11.19
N ASN A 155 -11.94 -11.38 11.27
CA ASN A 155 -12.90 -11.06 12.32
C ASN A 155 -13.30 -12.33 13.08
N LEU A 156 -13.10 -12.32 14.40
CA LEU A 156 -13.48 -13.42 15.30
C LEU A 156 -14.81 -13.17 16.00
N ARG A 157 -15.54 -12.10 15.65
CA ARG A 157 -16.87 -11.69 16.17
C ARG A 157 -16.94 -11.31 17.64
N TYR A 158 -15.89 -11.54 18.40
CA TYR A 158 -15.84 -11.25 19.83
C TYR A 158 -14.62 -10.40 20.16
N PRO A 159 -14.77 -9.43 21.08
CA PRO A 159 -13.64 -8.65 21.56
C PRO A 159 -12.77 -9.45 22.52
N ALA A 160 -11.57 -8.93 22.77
CA ALA A 160 -10.66 -9.42 23.79
C ALA A 160 -10.18 -10.88 23.61
N ILE A 161 -10.22 -11.41 22.38
CA ILE A 161 -9.56 -12.67 22.04
C ILE A 161 -8.10 -12.37 21.75
N LEU A 162 -7.20 -12.97 22.53
CA LEU A 162 -5.77 -12.97 22.22
C LEU A 162 -5.50 -13.95 21.08
N VAL A 163 -4.98 -13.42 19.98
CA VAL A 163 -4.53 -14.17 18.80
C VAL A 163 -3.01 -14.18 18.82
N THR A 164 -2.41 -15.36 18.98
CA THR A 164 -0.96 -15.55 18.96
C THR A 164 -0.57 -16.43 17.79
N VAL A 165 0.26 -15.91 16.89
CA VAL A 165 0.85 -16.68 15.79
C VAL A 165 2.19 -17.24 16.27
N VAL A 166 2.39 -18.55 16.10
CA VAL A 166 3.62 -19.24 16.47
C VAL A 166 4.21 -20.00 15.28
N ASP A 167 5.52 -20.22 15.29
CA ASP A 167 6.19 -21.12 14.35
C ASP A 167 6.03 -22.60 14.74
N GLN A 168 6.65 -23.49 13.96
CA GLN A 168 6.60 -24.94 14.17
C GLN A 168 7.27 -25.39 15.48
N ASP A 169 8.19 -24.60 16.02
CA ASP A 169 8.86 -24.86 17.30
C ASP A 169 8.06 -24.26 18.49
N GLY A 170 6.97 -23.55 18.20
CA GLY A 170 6.09 -22.93 19.17
C GLY A 170 6.52 -21.53 19.62
N ALA A 171 7.55 -20.94 19.00
CA ALA A 171 7.99 -19.58 19.29
C ALA A 171 7.00 -18.56 18.73
N THR A 172 6.69 -17.52 19.50
CA THR A 172 5.75 -16.48 19.10
C THR A 172 6.35 -15.61 17.99
N LEU A 173 5.71 -15.63 16.82
CA LEU A 173 6.03 -14.76 15.69
C LEU A 173 5.34 -13.41 15.80
N GLY A 174 4.14 -13.38 16.38
CA GLY A 174 3.38 -12.16 16.59
C GLY A 174 2.11 -12.42 17.40
N GLN A 175 1.56 -11.38 18.00
CA GLN A 175 0.30 -11.48 18.72
C GLN A 175 -0.47 -10.18 18.67
N THR A 176 -1.78 -10.28 18.80
CA THR A 176 -2.70 -9.14 18.89
C THR A 176 -3.94 -9.54 19.66
N VAL A 177 -4.78 -8.57 20.00
CA VAL A 177 -6.07 -8.82 20.65
C VAL A 177 -7.16 -8.26 19.74
N THR A 178 -8.26 -8.99 19.60
CA THR A 178 -9.41 -8.51 18.82
C THR A 178 -10.02 -7.26 19.44
N ASP A 179 -10.43 -6.31 18.60
CA ASP A 179 -11.08 -5.08 19.02
C ASP A 179 -12.57 -5.29 19.37
N ALA A 180 -13.30 -4.19 19.61
CA ALA A 180 -14.72 -4.21 20.00
C ALA A 180 -15.62 -4.96 18.99
N ASP A 181 -15.28 -4.93 17.71
CA ASP A 181 -16.04 -5.56 16.63
C ASP A 181 -15.51 -6.96 16.29
N GLY A 182 -14.46 -7.40 16.98
CA GLY A 182 -13.82 -8.71 16.79
C GLY A 182 -12.74 -8.72 15.71
N ASP A 183 -12.39 -7.57 15.15
CA ASP A 183 -11.36 -7.46 14.12
C ASP A 183 -9.96 -7.58 14.74
N PHE A 184 -9.05 -8.20 14.00
CA PHE A 184 -7.65 -8.29 14.40
C PHE A 184 -6.70 -8.29 13.20
N ARG A 185 -5.46 -7.88 13.44
CA ARG A 185 -4.34 -8.00 12.50
C ARG A 185 -3.02 -8.29 13.22
N VAL A 186 -2.26 -9.23 12.69
CA VAL A 186 -0.88 -9.56 13.09
C VAL A 186 0.02 -9.31 11.89
N TRP A 187 0.92 -8.34 12.02
CA TRP A 187 1.81 -7.87 10.96
C TRP A 187 3.19 -8.53 11.02
N ASN A 188 4.00 -8.31 9.98
CA ASN A 188 5.42 -8.69 9.92
C ASN A 188 5.67 -10.20 10.12
N LEU A 189 4.76 -11.04 9.64
CA LEU A 189 4.92 -12.47 9.63
C LEU A 189 5.78 -12.89 8.42
N THR A 190 6.44 -14.04 8.53
CA THR A 190 7.09 -14.68 7.37
C THR A 190 6.10 -15.66 6.76
N PRO A 191 5.85 -15.62 5.44
CA PRO A 191 5.05 -16.61 4.73
C PRO A 191 5.57 -18.03 4.98
N GLY A 192 4.66 -18.99 5.10
CA GLY A 192 4.99 -20.36 5.48
C GLY A 192 4.01 -20.96 6.48
N ALA A 193 4.33 -22.18 6.92
CA ALA A 193 3.52 -22.92 7.88
C ALA A 193 3.63 -22.30 9.28
N VAL A 194 2.49 -22.02 9.90
CA VAL A 194 2.38 -21.44 11.25
C VAL A 194 1.20 -22.08 11.99
N ALA A 195 1.18 -21.94 13.31
CA ALA A 195 0.00 -22.22 14.10
C ALA A 195 -0.55 -20.94 14.74
N VAL A 196 -1.88 -20.80 14.79
CA VAL A 196 -2.56 -19.69 15.47
C VAL A 196 -3.21 -20.21 16.73
N LYS A 197 -2.80 -19.66 17.86
CA LYS A 197 -3.36 -19.91 19.18
C LYS A 197 -4.38 -18.84 19.52
N LEU A 198 -5.58 -19.27 19.91
CA LEU A 198 -6.67 -18.40 20.34
C LEU A 198 -6.91 -18.57 21.83
N SER A 199 -6.76 -17.50 22.59
CA SER A 199 -7.07 -17.45 24.01
C SER A 199 -8.18 -16.43 24.25
N ALA A 200 -9.37 -16.92 24.59
CA ALA A 200 -10.55 -16.10 24.81
C ALA A 200 -10.86 -15.96 26.32
N PRO A 201 -11.61 -14.90 26.72
CA PRO A 201 -12.13 -14.76 28.08
C PRO A 201 -13.09 -15.91 28.45
N GLU A 202 -13.26 -16.19 29.75
CA GLU A 202 -14.04 -17.35 30.26
C GLU A 202 -15.47 -17.48 29.68
N ALA A 203 -16.10 -16.37 29.32
CA ALA A 203 -17.46 -16.34 28.76
C ALA A 203 -17.56 -16.96 27.35
N VAL A 204 -16.46 -17.04 26.61
CA VAL A 204 -16.41 -17.46 25.20
C VAL A 204 -15.27 -18.46 25.01
N VAL A 205 -15.57 -19.65 24.51
CA VAL A 205 -14.57 -20.68 24.25
C VAL A 205 -14.55 -20.99 22.75
N PRO A 206 -13.45 -20.73 22.03
CA PRO A 206 -13.31 -21.21 20.65
C PRO A 206 -13.27 -22.73 20.66
N ARG A 207 -13.98 -23.38 19.72
CA ARG A 207 -13.94 -24.85 19.61
C ARG A 207 -12.56 -25.37 19.25
N GLU A 208 -11.82 -24.60 18.47
CA GLU A 208 -10.44 -24.87 18.10
C GLU A 208 -9.57 -23.74 18.65
N GLN A 209 -8.68 -24.08 19.58
CA GLN A 209 -7.76 -23.13 20.22
C GLN A 209 -6.40 -23.05 19.51
N MET A 210 -6.15 -23.96 18.57
CA MET A 210 -4.92 -24.03 17.80
C MET A 210 -5.26 -24.40 16.35
N LEU A 211 -4.84 -23.57 15.41
CA LEU A 211 -5.19 -23.67 13.98
C LEU A 211 -3.90 -23.69 13.17
N GLU A 212 -3.68 -24.74 12.39
CA GLU A 212 -2.54 -24.84 11.48
C GLU A 212 -2.86 -24.13 10.16
N LEU A 213 -2.01 -23.19 9.75
CA LEU A 213 -2.20 -22.36 8.55
C LEU A 213 -0.95 -22.38 7.68
N LEU A 214 -1.15 -22.17 6.38
CA LEU A 214 -0.07 -21.87 5.43
C LEU A 214 -0.22 -20.42 4.96
N LEU A 215 0.54 -19.51 5.56
CA LEU A 215 0.52 -18.11 5.17
C LEU A 215 1.16 -17.93 3.79
N GLN A 216 0.45 -17.20 2.93
CA GLN A 216 0.97 -16.71 1.66
C GLN A 216 1.62 -15.33 1.83
N ASP A 217 2.37 -14.90 0.82
CA ASP A 217 2.87 -13.53 0.72
C ASP A 217 1.70 -12.53 0.74
N GLY A 218 1.84 -11.46 1.53
CA GLY A 218 0.87 -10.38 1.66
C GLY A 218 -0.25 -10.66 2.65
N ALA A 219 -1.48 -10.32 2.25
CA ALA A 219 -2.64 -10.38 3.11
C ALA A 219 -3.20 -11.79 3.22
N ASN A 220 -3.43 -12.25 4.43
CA ASN A 220 -4.06 -13.52 4.73
C ASN A 220 -5.29 -13.28 5.61
N ASP A 221 -6.48 -13.58 5.09
CA ASP A 221 -7.70 -13.60 5.91
C ASP A 221 -7.89 -14.98 6.54
N LEU A 222 -8.10 -15.01 7.86
CA LEU A 222 -8.21 -16.25 8.63
C LEU A 222 -9.41 -17.11 8.20
N ALA A 223 -10.56 -16.50 7.92
CA ALA A 223 -11.75 -17.26 7.54
C ALA A 223 -11.64 -17.80 6.11
N GLU A 224 -11.03 -17.03 5.20
CA GLU A 224 -10.73 -17.50 3.85
C GLU A 224 -9.75 -18.68 3.86
N LEU A 225 -8.68 -18.61 4.66
CA LEU A 225 -7.71 -19.71 4.79
C LEU A 225 -8.34 -20.99 5.36
N LEU A 226 -9.29 -20.86 6.28
CA LEU A 226 -10.01 -22.01 6.87
C LEU A 226 -11.19 -22.49 6.03
N GLY A 227 -11.64 -21.70 5.05
CA GLY A 227 -12.85 -21.95 4.26
C GLY A 227 -14.16 -21.78 5.02
N ALA A 228 -14.12 -21.37 6.29
CA ALA A 228 -15.29 -21.10 7.12
C ALA A 228 -14.93 -20.22 8.34
N PRO A 229 -15.89 -19.49 8.93
CA PRO A 229 -15.70 -18.81 10.20
C PRO A 229 -15.45 -19.79 11.35
N ILE A 230 -14.66 -19.37 12.34
CA ILE A 230 -14.37 -20.18 13.53
C ILE A 230 -15.60 -20.24 14.44
N PRO A 231 -16.08 -21.44 14.81
CA PRO A 231 -17.20 -21.58 15.72
C PRO A 231 -16.77 -21.36 17.18
N PHE A 232 -17.54 -20.54 17.90
CA PHE A 232 -17.41 -20.30 19.34
C PHE A 232 -18.57 -20.94 20.11
N VAL A 233 -18.30 -21.36 21.35
CA VAL A 233 -19.33 -21.78 22.31
C VAL A 233 -19.30 -20.88 23.54
N HIS A 234 -20.46 -20.57 24.09
CA HIS A 234 -20.55 -19.81 25.34
C HIS A 234 -20.34 -20.74 26.53
N GLY A 235 -19.50 -20.33 27.49
CA GLY A 235 -19.21 -21.11 28.69
C GLY A 235 -20.46 -21.32 29.55
N ALA A 236 -20.57 -22.48 30.21
CA ALA A 236 -21.73 -22.86 31.02
C ALA A 236 -22.01 -21.92 32.23
N THR A 237 -21.04 -21.09 32.62
CA THR A 237 -21.18 -20.06 33.67
C THR A 237 -21.80 -18.74 33.16
N ALA A 238 -21.93 -18.56 31.85
CA ALA A 238 -22.50 -17.36 31.23
C ALA A 238 -24.04 -17.29 31.27
N ALA A 239 -24.72 -18.24 31.92
CA ALA A 239 -26.16 -18.12 32.22
C ALA A 239 -26.47 -16.93 33.15
N GLY A 240 -25.45 -16.32 33.79
CA GLY A 240 -25.57 -15.08 34.56
C GLY A 240 -25.09 -13.80 33.84
N ALA A 241 -24.55 -13.90 32.62
CA ALA A 241 -23.95 -12.77 31.89
C ALA A 241 -24.67 -12.44 30.57
N ALA A 242 -25.96 -12.78 30.46
CA ALA A 242 -26.80 -12.45 29.31
C ALA A 242 -27.14 -10.94 29.18
N ALA A 243 -26.39 -10.04 29.83
CA ALA A 243 -26.69 -8.60 29.87
C ALA A 243 -25.64 -7.70 29.18
N ALA A 244 -24.64 -8.24 28.48
CA ALA A 244 -23.59 -7.41 27.86
C ALA A 244 -23.19 -7.78 26.42
N LEU A 245 -24.05 -8.48 25.67
CA LEU A 245 -23.93 -8.61 24.21
C LEU A 245 -25.17 -8.02 23.55
N PHE A 246 -25.23 -6.68 23.53
CA PHE A 246 -26.09 -5.98 22.58
C PHE A 246 -25.40 -6.06 21.21
N LEU A 247 -25.95 -6.88 20.33
CA LEU A 247 -25.81 -6.68 18.88
C LEU A 247 -26.48 -5.34 18.56
N PRO A 248 -25.88 -4.42 17.78
CA PRO A 248 -26.65 -3.32 17.23
C PRO A 248 -27.71 -3.91 16.30
N GLU A 249 -28.97 -3.58 16.57
CA GLU A 249 -30.10 -3.92 15.71
C GLU A 249 -29.82 -3.44 14.30
N ALA A 250 -30.14 -4.29 13.31
CA ALA A 250 -30.25 -3.89 11.93
C ALA A 250 -31.28 -2.75 11.85
N GLY A 251 -30.79 -1.52 11.73
CA GLY A 251 -31.63 -0.34 11.51
C GLY A 251 -32.45 -0.54 10.24
N THR A 252 -33.75 -0.73 10.45
CA THR A 252 -34.76 -0.60 9.42
C THR A 252 -34.72 0.82 8.87
N VAL A 253 -34.39 0.94 7.58
CA VAL A 253 -34.64 2.15 6.82
C VAL A 253 -36.17 2.25 6.66
N ALA A 254 -36.79 3.12 7.45
CA ALA A 254 -38.14 3.59 7.17
C ALA A 254 -38.03 4.64 6.06
N ASN A 255 -38.71 4.36 4.93
CA ASN A 255 -39.08 5.39 3.97
C ASN A 255 -40.08 6.34 4.64
N ASP A 256 -39.78 7.63 4.62
CA ASP A 256 -40.70 8.74 4.29
C ASP A 256 -39.89 10.01 4.00
#